data_AF-A0A3L7VIN7-F1
#
_entry.id   AF-A0A3L7VIN7-F1
#
_cell.length_a   1.000
_cell.length_b   1.000
_cell.length_c   1.000
_cell.angle_alpha   90.00
_cell.angle_beta   90.00
_cell.angle_gamma   90.00
#
_symmetry.space_group_name_H-M   'P 1'
#
loop_
_entity.id
_entity.type
_entity.pdbx_description
1 polymer ?
#
loop_
_entity_poly.entity_id
_entity_poly.type
_entity_poly.pdbx_seq_one_letter_code
_entity_poly.pdbx_strand_id
1 'polypeptide(L)'
;ALGAARASAAVMARESVTRPHLTAIAADFAAEIAGLSAALMAAAHHGIEPAARDRLRADANGLVVRAAQAALTASKGAGFVVGHPVERLVRESLFFLVWSCPQAVSDAVLCDLAAR
;
A
#
# COMPACT_ATOMS: atom_id res chain seq x y z
N ALA A 1 -2.05 -6.63 3.18
CA ALA A 1 -1.79 -5.27 2.68
C ALA A 1 -0.32 -4.87 2.85
N LEU A 2 0.20 -4.70 4.08
CA LEU A 2 1.54 -4.15 4.32
C LEU A 2 2.71 -4.90 3.64
N GLY A 3 2.65 -6.24 3.56
CA GLY A 3 3.65 -7.02 2.81
C GLY A 3 3.66 -6.71 1.31
N ALA A 4 2.49 -6.62 0.68
CA ALA A 4 2.36 -6.24 -0.72
C ALA A 4 2.77 -4.77 -0.95
N ALA A 5 2.44 -3.87 -0.03
CA ALA A 5 2.90 -2.47 -0.09
C ALA A 5 4.44 -2.40 -0.08
N ARG A 6 5.10 -3.20 0.75
CA ARG A 6 6.57 -3.33 0.79
C ARG A 6 7.16 -3.83 -0.53
N ALA A 7 6.53 -4.82 -1.15
CA ALA A 7 6.96 -5.31 -2.46
C ALA A 7 6.88 -4.21 -3.53
N SER A 8 5.81 -3.41 -3.53
CA SER A 8 5.65 -2.25 -4.41
C SER A 8 6.69 -1.15 -4.12
N ALA A 9 6.94 -0.81 -2.86
CA ALA A 9 7.99 0.15 -2.49
C ALA A 9 9.39 -0.30 -2.94
N ALA A 10 9.67 -1.60 -2.86
CA ALA A 10 10.94 -2.17 -3.33
C ALA A 10 11.11 -2.05 -4.85
N VAL A 11 10.03 -2.01 -5.64
CA VAL A 11 10.12 -1.69 -7.07
C VAL A 11 10.60 -0.26 -7.24
N MET A 12 9.98 0.71 -6.56
CA MET A 12 10.39 2.13 -6.65
C MET A 12 11.84 2.35 -6.23
N ALA A 13 12.29 1.65 -5.17
CA ALA A 13 13.68 1.69 -4.73
C ALA A 13 14.66 1.11 -5.76
N ARG A 14 14.28 0.05 -6.50
CA ARG A 14 15.11 -0.48 -7.60
C ARG A 14 15.17 0.51 -8.77
N GLU A 15 14.02 1.08 -9.11
CA GLU A 15 13.93 2.08 -10.17
C GLU A 15 14.72 3.36 -9.85
N SER A 16 14.87 3.69 -8.57
CA SER A 16 15.59 4.90 -8.13
C SER A 16 17.09 4.84 -8.38
N VAL A 17 17.67 3.65 -8.57
CA VAL A 17 19.08 3.46 -8.95
C VAL A 17 19.42 4.21 -10.23
N THR A 18 18.51 4.20 -11.21
CA THR A 18 18.67 4.92 -12.48
C THR A 18 17.91 6.24 -12.52
N ARG A 19 17.00 6.47 -11.55
CA ARG A 19 16.14 7.66 -11.46
C ARG A 19 16.11 8.21 -10.03
N PRO A 20 17.14 8.99 -9.63
CA PRO A 20 17.33 9.41 -8.24
C PRO A 20 16.15 10.17 -7.60
N HIS A 21 15.31 10.84 -8.39
CA HIS A 21 14.10 11.51 -7.88
C HIS A 21 13.09 10.56 -7.22
N LEU A 22 13.13 9.25 -7.55
CA LEU A 22 12.28 8.24 -6.92
C LEU A 22 12.75 7.84 -5.51
N THR A 23 13.97 8.21 -5.11
CA THR A 23 14.55 7.79 -3.82
C THR A 23 13.73 8.32 -2.65
N ALA A 24 13.38 9.61 -2.67
CA ALA A 24 12.56 10.21 -1.61
C ALA A 24 11.17 9.54 -1.55
N ILE A 25 10.54 9.34 -2.71
CA ILE A 25 9.21 8.70 -2.80
C ILE A 25 9.25 7.26 -2.24
N ALA A 26 10.27 6.48 -2.60
CA ALA A 26 10.43 5.12 -2.08
C ALA A 26 10.68 5.12 -0.56
N ALA A 27 11.43 6.09 -0.05
CA ALA A 27 11.68 6.25 1.38
C ALA A 27 10.42 6.64 2.16
N ASP A 28 9.59 7.54 1.64
CA ASP A 28 8.33 7.95 2.25
C ASP A 28 7.37 6.75 2.40
N PHE A 29 7.20 5.96 1.33
CA PHE A 29 6.43 4.71 1.42
C PHE A 29 7.05 3.73 2.42
N ALA A 30 8.37 3.58 2.44
CA ALA A 30 9.03 2.68 3.38
C ALA A 30 8.81 3.10 4.84
N ALA A 31 8.85 4.40 5.12
CA ALA A 31 8.58 4.97 6.44
C ALA A 31 7.12 4.74 6.87
N GLU A 32 6.16 4.99 5.98
CA GLU A 32 4.74 4.77 6.26
C GLU A 32 4.44 3.27 6.50
N ILE A 33 5.03 2.38 5.69
CA ILE A 33 4.94 0.93 5.87
C ILE A 33 5.52 0.53 7.23
N ALA A 34 6.66 1.09 7.63
CA ALA A 34 7.27 0.79 8.92
C ALA A 34 6.37 1.23 10.08
N GLY A 35 5.79 2.43 10.01
CA GLY A 35 4.87 2.96 11.01
C GLY A 35 3.63 2.06 11.18
N LEU A 36 2.95 1.72 10.09
CA LEU A 36 1.78 0.83 10.15
C LEU A 36 2.15 -0.60 10.55
N SER A 37 3.34 -1.09 10.20
CA SER A 37 3.82 -2.39 10.65
C SER A 37 4.05 -2.40 12.16
N ALA A 38 4.64 -1.34 12.71
CA ALA A 38 4.83 -1.19 14.16
C ALA A 38 3.48 -1.12 14.89
N ALA A 39 2.52 -0.36 14.37
CA ALA A 39 1.17 -0.29 14.92
C ALA A 39 0.45 -1.66 14.89
N LEU A 40 0.58 -2.40 13.79
CA LEU A 40 0.02 -3.75 13.68
C LEU A 40 0.64 -4.72 14.70
N MET A 41 1.96 -4.69 14.86
CA MET A 41 2.64 -5.54 15.85
C MET A 41 2.21 -5.18 17.27
N ALA A 42 2.14 -3.89 17.61
CA ALA A 42 1.67 -3.44 18.92
C ALA A 42 0.22 -3.92 19.19
N ALA A 43 -0.67 -3.78 18.21
CA ALA A 43 -2.04 -4.27 18.29
C ALA A 43 -2.13 -5.79 18.47
N ALA A 44 -1.24 -6.55 17.82
CA ALA A 44 -1.18 -8.00 17.97
C ALA A 44 -0.70 -8.44 19.36
N HIS A 45 0.16 -7.65 20.01
CA HIS A 45 0.69 -7.96 21.34
C HIS A 45 -0.19 -7.47 22.49
N HIS A 46 -0.81 -6.30 22.34
CA HIS A 46 -1.49 -5.61 23.44
C HIS A 46 -3.01 -5.53 23.26
N GLY A 47 -3.53 -6.04 22.14
CA GLY A 47 -4.90 -5.80 21.73
C GLY A 47 -5.08 -4.41 21.12
N ILE A 48 -6.26 -4.18 20.55
CA ILE A 48 -6.62 -2.92 19.91
C ILE A 48 -8.13 -2.71 19.97
N GLU A 49 -8.54 -1.49 20.27
CA GLU A 49 -9.96 -1.13 20.27
C GLU A 49 -10.57 -1.28 18.87
N PRO A 50 -11.84 -1.71 18.74
CA PRO A 50 -12.46 -2.00 17.45
C PRO A 50 -12.37 -0.86 16.42
N ALA A 51 -12.62 0.38 16.84
CA ALA A 51 -12.53 1.54 15.95
C ALA A 51 -11.09 1.80 15.46
N ALA A 52 -10.10 1.67 16.35
CA ALA A 52 -8.69 1.81 15.98
C ALA A 52 -8.22 0.68 15.07
N ARG A 53 -8.71 -0.55 15.28
CA ARG A 53 -8.46 -1.71 14.41
C ARG A 53 -8.99 -1.46 13.00
N ASP A 54 -10.19 -0.92 12.89
CA ASP A 54 -10.82 -0.65 11.61
C ASP A 54 -10.08 0.50 10.89
N ARG A 55 -9.65 1.53 11.63
CA ARG A 55 -8.79 2.59 11.08
C ARG A 55 -7.45 2.06 10.57
N LEU A 56 -6.74 1.25 11.37
CA LEU A 56 -5.48 0.64 10.98
C LEU A 56 -5.63 -0.21 9.70
N ARG A 57 -6.75 -0.92 9.56
CA ARG A 57 -7.06 -1.68 8.35
C ARG A 57 -7.32 -0.76 7.15
N ALA A 58 -8.08 0.32 7.32
CA ALA A 58 -8.32 1.30 6.25
C ALA A 58 -7.01 1.93 5.77
N ASP A 59 -6.16 2.39 6.69
CA ASP A 59 -4.86 2.98 6.36
C ASP A 59 -3.95 1.99 5.63
N ALA A 60 -3.88 0.74 6.08
CA ALA A 60 -3.10 -0.30 5.42
C ALA A 60 -3.63 -0.64 4.01
N ASN A 61 -4.95 -0.68 3.83
CA ASN A 61 -5.60 -0.94 2.54
C ASN A 61 -5.38 0.22 1.56
N GLY A 62 -5.50 1.47 2.02
CA GLY A 62 -5.17 2.65 1.22
C GLY A 62 -3.69 2.66 0.80
N LEU A 63 -2.79 2.39 1.74
CA LEU A 63 -1.35 2.35 1.49
C LEU A 63 -0.96 1.32 0.42
N VAL A 64 -1.50 0.10 0.45
CA VAL A 64 -1.13 -0.93 -0.54
C VAL A 64 -1.58 -0.55 -1.95
N VAL A 65 -2.74 0.08 -2.10
CA VAL A 65 -3.22 0.56 -3.41
C VAL A 65 -2.34 1.71 -3.91
N ARG A 66 -2.11 2.73 -3.08
CA ARG A 66 -1.24 3.86 -3.43
C ARG A 66 0.18 3.41 -3.79
N ALA A 67 0.78 2.51 -3.00
CA ALA A 67 2.11 2.00 -3.26
C ALA A 67 2.19 1.19 -4.57
N ALA A 68 1.18 0.37 -4.87
CA ALA A 68 1.13 -0.40 -6.12
C ALA A 68 0.95 0.52 -7.35
N GLN A 69 0.10 1.54 -7.26
CA GLN A 69 -0.06 2.56 -8.31
C GLN A 69 1.23 3.35 -8.51
N ALA A 70 1.92 3.74 -7.44
CA ALA A 70 3.21 4.42 -7.51
C ALA A 70 4.28 3.52 -8.16
N ALA A 71 4.30 2.22 -7.84
CA ALA A 71 5.17 1.25 -8.49
C ALA A 71 4.86 1.10 -9.99
N LEU A 72 3.59 1.12 -10.40
CA LEU A 72 3.19 1.13 -11.81
C LEU A 72 3.69 2.37 -12.53
N THR A 73 3.46 3.55 -11.95
CA THR A 73 3.96 4.82 -12.50
C THR A 73 5.49 4.81 -12.60
N ALA A 74 6.18 4.29 -11.57
CA ALA A 74 7.62 4.12 -11.62
C ALA A 74 8.03 3.19 -12.76
N SER A 75 7.43 2.01 -12.93
CA SER A 75 7.80 1.08 -14.02
C SER A 75 7.28 1.47 -15.41
N LYS A 76 6.60 2.62 -15.55
CA LYS A 76 6.08 3.15 -16.81
C LYS A 76 5.20 2.09 -17.53
N GLY A 77 5.12 2.15 -18.87
CA GLY A 77 4.35 1.20 -19.67
C GLY A 77 4.78 -0.27 -19.49
N ALA A 78 6.06 -0.54 -19.18
CA ALA A 78 6.52 -1.90 -18.92
C ALA A 78 5.82 -2.52 -17.71
N GLY A 79 5.49 -1.71 -16.70
CA GLY A 79 4.73 -2.13 -15.53
C GLY A 79 3.32 -2.65 -15.83
N PHE A 80 2.77 -2.35 -17.02
CA PHE A 80 1.43 -2.76 -17.46
C PHE A 80 1.46 -4.03 -18.34
N VAL A 81 2.65 -4.54 -18.68
CA VAL A 81 2.81 -5.71 -19.55
C VAL A 81 2.73 -7.01 -18.75
N VAL A 82 2.00 -7.99 -19.27
CA VAL A 82 1.89 -9.33 -18.68
C VAL A 82 3.27 -9.93 -18.44
N GLY A 83 3.50 -10.45 -17.23
CA GLY A 83 4.77 -11.01 -16.80
C GLY A 83 5.71 -10.01 -16.11
N HIS A 84 5.46 -8.70 -16.20
CA HIS A 84 6.15 -7.73 -15.37
C HIS A 84 5.67 -7.85 -13.91
N PRO A 85 6.54 -7.88 -12.88
CA PRO A 85 6.10 -8.08 -11.50
C PRO A 85 5.04 -7.07 -11.00
N VAL A 86 5.08 -5.85 -11.52
CA VAL A 86 4.19 -4.76 -11.11
C VAL A 86 2.73 -4.97 -11.54
N GLU A 87 2.46 -5.58 -12.69
CA GLU A 87 1.08 -5.80 -13.12
C GLU A 87 0.33 -6.71 -12.12
N ARG A 88 1.05 -7.70 -11.56
CA ARG A 88 0.53 -8.57 -10.50
C ARG A 88 0.32 -7.79 -9.21
N LEU A 89 1.29 -6.96 -8.80
CA LEU A 89 1.18 -6.15 -7.57
C LEU A 89 -0.02 -5.20 -7.60
N VAL A 90 -0.32 -4.60 -8.76
CA VAL A 90 -1.51 -3.75 -8.95
C VAL A 90 -2.79 -4.57 -8.85
N ARG A 91 -2.88 -5.74 -9.49
CA ARG A 91 -4.06 -6.61 -9.40
C ARG A 91 -4.29 -7.11 -7.97
N GLU A 92 -3.23 -7.53 -7.29
CA GLU A 92 -3.29 -8.03 -5.92
C GLU A 92 -3.60 -6.92 -4.90
N SER A 93 -3.21 -5.67 -5.15
CA SER A 93 -3.54 -4.57 -4.23
C SER A 93 -5.04 -4.32 -4.15
N LEU A 94 -5.75 -4.44 -5.28
CA LEU A 94 -7.20 -4.23 -5.36
C LEU A 94 -8.00 -5.28 -4.57
N PHE A 95 -7.44 -6.46 -4.34
CA PHE A 95 -8.07 -7.48 -3.50
C PHE A 95 -8.32 -6.98 -2.07
N PHE A 96 -7.45 -6.10 -1.55
CA PHE A 96 -7.61 -5.53 -0.20
C PHE A 96 -8.77 -4.55 -0.07
N LEU A 97 -9.35 -4.09 -1.18
CA LEU A 97 -10.55 -3.25 -1.16
C LEU A 97 -11.83 -4.03 -0.84
N VAL A 98 -11.79 -5.35 -1.02
CA VAL A 98 -12.98 -6.22 -0.92
C VAL A 98 -12.83 -7.36 0.08
N TRP A 99 -11.60 -7.71 0.47
CA TRP A 99 -11.35 -8.83 1.37
C TRP A 99 -11.53 -8.46 2.84
N SER A 100 -12.42 -9.19 3.54
CA SER A 100 -12.63 -9.08 4.99
C SER A 100 -12.68 -7.64 5.48
N CYS A 101 -13.47 -6.82 4.78
CA CYS A 101 -13.56 -5.38 4.97
C CYS A 101 -14.86 -5.04 5.71
N PRO A 102 -14.82 -4.67 7.01
CA PRO A 102 -15.99 -4.14 7.70
C PRO A 102 -16.54 -2.91 6.97
N GLN A 103 -17.85 -2.66 7.07
CA GLN A 103 -18.49 -1.55 6.35
C GLN A 103 -17.79 -0.20 6.60
N ALA A 104 -17.43 0.09 7.85
CA ALA A 104 -16.71 1.31 8.22
C ALA A 104 -15.35 1.46 7.50
N VAL A 105 -14.68 0.34 7.18
CA VAL A 105 -13.42 0.35 6.44
C VAL A 105 -13.68 0.62 4.96
N SER A 106 -14.67 -0.04 4.36
CA SER A 106 -15.06 0.22 2.96
C SER A 106 -15.54 1.65 2.76
N ASP A 107 -16.34 2.19 3.68
CA ASP A 107 -16.80 3.58 3.63
C ASP A 107 -15.63 4.57 3.70
N ALA A 108 -14.66 4.33 4.60
CA ALA A 108 -13.45 5.14 4.69
C ALA A 108 -12.63 5.12 3.38
N VAL A 109 -12.44 3.93 2.81
CA VAL A 109 -11.75 3.77 1.52
C VAL A 109 -12.48 4.51 0.40
N LEU A 110 -13.81 4.41 0.33
CA LEU A 110 -14.59 5.09 -0.71
C LEU A 110 -14.49 6.62 -0.56
N CYS A 111 -14.54 7.13 0.67
CA CYS A 111 -14.31 8.55 0.94
C CYS A 111 -12.91 9.00 0.49
N ASP A 112 -11.87 8.24 0.83
CA ASP A 112 -10.49 8.56 0.42
C ASP A 112 -10.32 8.56 -1.10
N LEU A 113 -10.97 7.63 -1.81
CA LEU A 113 -10.93 7.56 -3.28
C LEU A 113 -11.76 8.66 -3.96
N ALA A 114 -12.81 9.16 -3.31
CA ALA A 114 -13.66 10.22 -3.84
C ALA A 114 -13.11 11.62 -3.55
N ALA A 115 -12.22 11.76 -2.55
CA ALA A 115 -11.61 13.04 -2.19
C ALA A 115 -10.78 13.59 -3.35
N ARG A 116 -11.06 14.85 -3.73
CA ARG A 116 -10.32 15.63 -4.73
C ARG A 116 -9.19 16.41 -4.09
#